data_AF-A0A7S1R192-F1
#
_entry.id   AF-A0A7S1R192-F1
#
_cell.length_a   1.000
_cell.length_b   1.000
_cell.length_c   1.000
_cell.angle_alpha   90.00
_cell.angle_beta   90.00
_cell.angle_gamma   90.00
#
_symmetry.space_group_name_H-M   'P 1'
#
loop_
_entity.id
_entity.type
_entity.pdbx_description
1 polymer ?
#
loop_
_entity_poly.entity_id
_entity_poly.type
_entity_poly.pdbx_seq_one_letter_code
_entity_poly.pdbx_strand_id
1 'polypeptide(L)'
;EVVKHVKAKLTVADTFIFDSGKVLFPSYVKDGSFKAKLRTTLMTLNAYSAESMFWRHRDDSYVAMTHNNMNVDNAYWWRDEDGTLELGVFDWGNMGSRSLGFKLWWWLYCGDHETLTSNLDGYLKCFVDTYSEFGGPSVDTGELKNQFVITAIEQMQALCYAVPQIFRMCPKKEWPSIADRYDPRIGKNIHGKSTLRLYLHVMNSIIRIIQEWKGAEVLQSFVQDFCGQIPPLAKGESVIWGEEGPPKGMLWIPGKLG
;
A
#
# COMPACT_ATOMS: atom_id res chain seq x y z
N GLU A 1 -26.94 -2.61 0.83
CA GLU A 1 -26.32 -2.53 2.19
C GLU A 1 -24.80 -2.36 2.18
N VAL A 2 -24.08 -3.00 1.26
CA VAL A 2 -22.59 -2.93 1.15
C VAL A 2 -22.07 -1.49 1.00
N VAL A 3 -22.68 -0.68 0.13
CA VAL A 3 -22.33 0.76 -0.05
C VAL A 3 -22.42 1.55 1.26
N LYS A 4 -23.41 1.26 2.11
CA LYS A 4 -23.61 1.97 3.40
C LYS A 4 -22.50 1.63 4.40
N HIS A 5 -22.05 0.38 4.42
CA HIS A 5 -20.99 -0.09 5.31
C HIS A 5 -19.63 0.47 4.92
N VAL A 6 -19.35 0.54 3.62
CA VAL A 6 -18.11 1.13 3.09
C VAL A 6 -18.05 2.63 3.38
N LYS A 7 -19.13 3.38 3.12
CA LYS A 7 -19.23 4.82 3.45
C LYS A 7 -18.99 5.07 4.95
N ALA A 8 -19.59 4.26 5.83
CA ALA A 8 -19.40 4.39 7.27
C ALA A 8 -17.96 4.17 7.71
N LYS A 9 -17.26 3.14 7.17
CA LYS A 9 -15.86 2.88 7.50
C LYS A 9 -14.92 4.00 7.02
N LEU A 10 -15.19 4.58 5.85
CA LEU A 10 -14.44 5.76 5.38
C LEU A 10 -14.67 6.98 6.26
N THR A 11 -15.90 7.23 6.74
CA THR A 11 -16.16 8.34 7.68
C THR A 11 -15.37 8.19 8.97
N VAL A 12 -15.22 6.95 9.46
CA VAL A 12 -14.41 6.65 10.64
C VAL A 12 -12.92 6.91 10.36
N ALA A 13 -12.41 6.50 9.20
CA ALA A 13 -11.03 6.79 8.80
C ALA A 13 -10.78 8.29 8.60
N ASP A 14 -11.71 9.02 7.98
CA ASP A 14 -11.64 10.47 7.84
C ASP A 14 -11.56 11.16 9.22
N THR A 15 -12.44 10.77 10.14
CA THR A 15 -12.44 11.31 11.51
C THR A 15 -11.10 11.03 12.18
N PHE A 16 -10.53 9.85 11.95
CA PHE A 16 -9.25 9.49 12.53
C PHE A 16 -8.10 10.34 11.94
N ILE A 17 -7.94 10.37 10.63
CA ILE A 17 -6.81 11.03 9.96
C ILE A 17 -6.88 12.55 10.11
N PHE A 18 -8.06 13.14 9.90
CA PHE A 18 -8.22 14.59 9.77
C PHE A 18 -8.63 15.28 11.06
N ASP A 19 -9.04 14.54 12.09
CA ASP A 19 -9.46 15.12 13.38
C ASP A 19 -8.70 14.55 14.58
N SER A 20 -8.98 13.32 15.00
CA SER A 20 -8.46 12.79 16.27
C SER A 20 -6.97 12.45 16.22
N GLY A 21 -6.47 11.92 15.11
CA GLY A 21 -5.10 11.45 14.92
C GLY A 21 -4.21 12.41 14.11
N LYS A 22 -4.72 13.59 13.73
CA LYS A 22 -4.05 14.54 12.81
C LYS A 22 -2.64 14.98 13.22
N VAL A 23 -2.29 14.86 14.50
CA VAL A 23 -0.95 15.17 15.03
C VAL A 23 0.11 14.17 14.55
N LEU A 24 -0.30 12.95 14.18
CA LEU A 24 0.59 11.90 13.70
C LEU A 24 0.92 12.00 12.21
N PHE A 25 0.21 12.86 11.48
CA PHE A 25 0.29 12.96 10.04
C PHE A 25 0.84 14.34 9.64
N PRO A 26 1.34 14.49 8.41
CA PRO A 26 1.94 15.75 7.97
C PRO A 26 0.90 16.88 7.95
N SER A 27 1.37 18.12 8.04
CA SER A 27 0.52 19.31 8.23
C SER A 27 -0.58 19.47 7.16
N TYR A 28 -0.37 18.96 5.94
CA TYR A 28 -1.36 19.02 4.88
C TYR A 28 -2.62 18.19 5.16
N VAL A 29 -2.65 17.28 6.14
CA VAL A 29 -3.93 16.67 6.59
C VAL A 29 -4.83 17.67 7.31
N LYS A 30 -4.34 18.87 7.65
CA LYS A 30 -5.18 19.95 8.20
C LYS A 30 -5.83 20.77 7.07
N ASP A 31 -5.40 20.59 5.84
CA ASP A 31 -5.99 21.23 4.65
C ASP A 31 -7.15 20.38 4.11
N GLY A 32 -8.32 21.02 3.98
CA GLY A 32 -9.50 20.39 3.39
C GLY A 32 -9.29 19.94 1.93
N SER A 33 -8.38 20.59 1.19
CA SER A 33 -8.05 20.20 -0.18
C SER A 33 -7.39 18.81 -0.23
N PHE A 34 -6.50 18.51 0.72
CA PHE A 34 -5.85 17.21 0.80
C PHE A 34 -6.84 16.10 1.20
N LYS A 35 -7.82 16.40 2.05
CA LYS A 35 -8.91 15.46 2.35
C LYS A 35 -9.65 15.04 1.08
N ALA A 36 -9.97 16.00 0.20
CA ALA A 36 -10.58 15.70 -1.08
C ALA A 36 -9.65 14.87 -1.98
N LYS A 37 -8.36 15.24 -2.08
CA LYS A 37 -7.34 14.49 -2.85
C LYS A 37 -7.24 13.03 -2.38
N LEU A 38 -7.10 12.79 -1.08
CA LEU A 38 -7.01 11.45 -0.50
C LEU A 38 -8.27 10.63 -0.83
N ARG A 39 -9.46 11.20 -0.59
CA ARG A 39 -10.72 10.51 -0.89
C ARG A 39 -10.83 10.16 -2.37
N THR A 40 -10.61 11.11 -3.26
CA THR A 40 -10.67 10.86 -4.72
C THR A 40 -9.68 9.77 -5.12
N THR A 41 -8.44 9.81 -4.63
CA THR A 41 -7.42 8.80 -4.92
C THR A 41 -7.86 7.39 -4.52
N LEU A 42 -8.33 7.22 -3.27
CA LEU A 42 -8.76 5.90 -2.78
C LEU A 42 -10.02 5.40 -3.49
N MET A 43 -10.94 6.30 -3.83
CA MET A 43 -12.17 5.99 -4.57
C MET A 43 -11.86 5.54 -5.99
N THR A 44 -10.97 6.27 -6.69
CA THR A 44 -10.51 5.90 -8.03
C THR A 44 -9.86 4.52 -8.01
N LEU A 45 -8.89 4.26 -7.10
CA LEU A 45 -8.25 2.95 -7.05
C LEU A 45 -9.24 1.83 -6.76
N ASN A 46 -10.23 2.08 -5.89
CA ASN A 46 -11.25 1.07 -5.62
C ASN A 46 -12.09 0.78 -6.89
N ALA A 47 -12.45 1.80 -7.66
CA ALA A 47 -13.22 1.65 -8.90
C ALA A 47 -12.46 0.84 -9.96
N TYR A 48 -11.12 0.88 -9.93
CA TYR A 48 -10.23 0.19 -10.86
C TYR A 48 -9.40 -0.92 -10.18
N SER A 49 -9.91 -1.51 -9.10
CA SER A 49 -9.13 -2.46 -8.28
C SER A 49 -8.81 -3.76 -9.04
N ALA A 50 -9.76 -4.25 -9.85
CA ALA A 50 -9.55 -5.43 -10.69
C ALA A 50 -8.55 -5.14 -11.81
N GLU A 51 -8.68 -4.00 -12.48
CA GLU A 51 -7.80 -3.56 -13.55
C GLU A 51 -6.38 -3.31 -13.04
N SER A 52 -6.23 -2.73 -11.84
CA SER A 52 -4.94 -2.54 -11.18
C SER A 52 -4.27 -3.88 -10.83
N MET A 53 -5.06 -4.86 -10.39
CA MET A 53 -4.56 -6.20 -10.12
C MET A 53 -4.13 -6.88 -11.42
N PHE A 54 -4.95 -6.85 -12.46
CA PHE A 54 -4.61 -7.40 -13.77
C PHE A 54 -3.38 -6.73 -14.38
N TRP A 55 -3.33 -5.39 -14.41
CA TRP A 55 -2.24 -4.60 -14.95
C TRP A 55 -0.88 -4.98 -14.34
N ARG A 56 -0.83 -5.17 -13.02
CA ARG A 56 0.37 -5.61 -12.30
C ARG A 56 0.83 -7.04 -12.63
N HIS A 57 -0.05 -7.88 -13.17
CA HIS A 57 0.21 -9.30 -13.47
C HIS A 57 0.14 -9.62 -14.98
N ARG A 58 -0.07 -8.63 -15.85
CA ARG A 58 -0.26 -8.85 -17.30
C ARG A 58 1.02 -9.25 -18.04
N ASP A 59 2.17 -8.85 -17.49
CA ASP A 59 3.50 -9.12 -18.03
C ASP A 59 4.19 -10.08 -17.08
N ASP A 60 4.44 -11.30 -17.56
CA ASP A 60 5.07 -12.38 -16.80
C ASP A 60 6.46 -11.98 -16.31
N SER A 61 7.12 -11.01 -16.96
CA SER A 61 8.42 -10.49 -16.52
C SER A 61 8.37 -9.83 -15.15
N TYR A 62 7.19 -9.34 -14.75
CA TYR A 62 6.95 -8.74 -13.44
C TYR A 62 6.34 -9.72 -12.44
N VAL A 63 6.22 -11.01 -12.75
CA VAL A 63 5.60 -12.00 -11.87
C VAL A 63 6.64 -13.07 -11.50
N ALA A 64 6.91 -13.19 -10.20
CA ALA A 64 7.83 -14.21 -9.71
C ALA A 64 7.30 -14.88 -8.45
N MET A 65 7.72 -16.13 -8.23
CA MET A 65 7.54 -16.79 -6.94
C MET A 65 8.43 -16.08 -5.92
N THR A 66 7.81 -15.53 -4.90
CA THR A 66 8.46 -14.56 -4.02
C THR A 66 8.08 -14.80 -2.57
N HIS A 67 8.99 -14.40 -1.68
CA HIS A 67 8.71 -14.37 -0.25
C HIS A 67 7.59 -13.35 0.06
N ASN A 68 6.66 -13.70 0.94
CA ASN A 68 5.48 -12.85 1.18
C ASN A 68 5.71 -11.75 2.22
N ASN A 69 6.68 -11.91 3.10
CA ASN A 69 6.96 -11.01 4.21
C ASN A 69 8.49 -10.83 4.40
N MET A 70 9.20 -10.40 3.35
CA MET A 70 10.67 -10.26 3.38
C MET A 70 11.12 -8.97 4.08
N ASN A 71 10.65 -8.79 5.31
CA ASN A 71 11.14 -7.74 6.19
C ASN A 71 12.46 -8.18 6.84
N VAL A 72 13.19 -7.23 7.43
CA VAL A 72 14.47 -7.49 8.11
C VAL A 72 14.36 -8.52 9.26
N ASP A 73 13.20 -8.69 9.88
CA ASP A 73 12.98 -9.69 10.92
C ASP A 73 12.77 -11.11 10.39
N ASN A 74 12.66 -11.29 9.07
CA ASN A 74 12.59 -12.57 8.37
C ASN A 74 13.88 -12.92 7.59
N ALA A 75 14.97 -12.25 7.96
CA ALA A 75 16.31 -12.50 7.41
C ALA A 75 17.33 -12.72 8.54
N TYR A 76 18.40 -13.42 8.21
CA TYR A 76 19.56 -13.61 9.06
C TYR A 76 20.83 -13.42 8.23
N TRP A 77 21.88 -12.95 8.89
CA TRP A 77 23.14 -12.60 8.27
C TRP A 77 24.28 -13.28 9.00
N TRP A 78 25.28 -13.70 8.24
CA TRP A 78 26.54 -14.18 8.77
C TRP A 78 27.67 -13.70 7.88
N ARG A 79 28.91 -13.90 8.32
CA ARG A 79 30.07 -13.78 7.45
C ARG A 79 30.59 -15.18 7.15
N ASP A 80 30.90 -15.45 5.89
CA ASP A 80 31.57 -16.68 5.49
C ASP A 80 33.04 -16.69 5.96
N GLU A 81 33.80 -17.72 5.55
CA GLU A 81 35.20 -17.89 5.90
C GLU A 81 36.11 -16.75 5.37
N ASP A 82 35.72 -16.10 4.27
CA ASP A 82 36.44 -15.00 3.63
C ASP A 82 36.01 -13.62 4.17
N GLY A 83 35.02 -13.58 5.06
CA GLY A 83 34.48 -12.35 5.64
C GLY A 83 33.39 -11.68 4.81
N THR A 84 32.92 -12.30 3.73
CA THR A 84 31.82 -11.83 2.88
C THR A 84 30.51 -11.87 3.67
N LEU A 85 29.70 -10.80 3.57
CA LEU A 85 28.39 -10.76 4.22
C LEU A 85 27.42 -11.62 3.42
N GLU A 86 26.93 -12.68 4.05
CA GLU A 86 25.93 -13.58 3.49
C GLU A 86 24.54 -13.32 4.09
N LEU A 87 23.51 -13.73 3.36
CA LEU A 87 22.11 -13.55 3.71
C LEU A 87 21.35 -14.87 3.55
N GLY A 88 20.54 -15.18 4.56
CA GLY A 88 19.53 -16.21 4.49
C GLY A 88 18.17 -15.66 4.89
N VAL A 89 17.11 -16.32 4.41
CA VAL A 89 15.73 -15.96 4.71
C VAL A 89 14.97 -17.17 5.25
N PHE A 90 14.04 -16.94 6.17
CA PHE A 90 13.15 -17.95 6.73
C PHE A 90 11.70 -17.42 6.74
N ASP A 91 10.76 -18.22 7.27
CA ASP A 91 9.33 -17.90 7.28
C ASP A 91 8.69 -17.80 5.87
N TRP A 92 8.97 -18.83 5.05
CA TRP A 92 8.40 -19.01 3.72
C TRP A 92 6.88 -19.28 3.69
N GLY A 93 6.19 -19.11 4.83
CA GLY A 93 4.75 -19.20 4.92
C GLY A 93 4.08 -18.21 3.96
N ASN A 94 3.09 -18.69 3.20
CA ASN A 94 2.39 -17.92 2.17
C ASN A 94 3.28 -17.43 1.01
N MET A 95 4.45 -18.02 0.77
CA MET A 95 5.18 -17.77 -0.49
C MET A 95 4.29 -18.10 -1.69
N GLY A 96 4.48 -17.38 -2.79
CA GLY A 96 3.72 -17.62 -4.00
C GLY A 96 3.99 -16.60 -5.09
N SER A 97 3.48 -16.89 -6.28
CA SER A 97 3.61 -16.02 -7.44
C SER A 97 2.81 -14.74 -7.27
N ARG A 98 3.47 -13.60 -7.49
CA ARG A 98 2.85 -12.28 -7.40
C ARG A 98 3.65 -11.26 -8.23
N SER A 99 3.00 -10.16 -8.59
CA SER A 99 3.66 -8.95 -9.09
C SER A 99 4.83 -8.51 -8.19
N LEU A 100 5.98 -8.22 -8.80
CA LEU A 100 7.19 -7.74 -8.15
C LEU A 100 6.96 -6.38 -7.49
N GLY A 101 6.25 -5.46 -8.15
CA GLY A 101 5.92 -4.16 -7.57
C GLY A 101 5.02 -4.28 -6.34
N PHE A 102 4.11 -5.25 -6.34
CA PHE A 102 3.34 -5.58 -5.12
C PHE A 102 4.27 -6.03 -3.99
N LYS A 103 5.18 -6.96 -4.26
CA LYS A 103 6.07 -7.52 -3.23
C LYS A 103 7.06 -6.52 -2.69
N LEU A 104 7.65 -5.69 -3.54
CA LEU A 104 8.60 -4.65 -3.13
C LEU A 104 7.98 -3.67 -2.14
N TRP A 105 6.71 -3.28 -2.33
CA TRP A 105 5.99 -2.52 -1.31
C TRP A 105 5.94 -3.27 0.01
N TRP A 106 5.50 -4.54 0.02
CA TRP A 106 5.42 -5.34 1.25
C TRP A 106 6.75 -5.67 1.91
N TRP A 107 7.88 -5.59 1.20
CA TRP A 107 9.21 -5.76 1.78
C TRP A 107 9.76 -4.46 2.36
N LEU A 108 9.30 -3.31 1.86
CA LEU A 108 9.83 -1.98 2.19
C LEU A 108 8.88 -1.11 3.01
N TYR A 109 7.60 -1.46 3.17
CA TYR A 109 6.56 -0.62 3.79
C TYR A 109 6.84 -0.27 5.27
N CYS A 110 7.67 -1.04 5.96
CA CYS A 110 8.13 -0.74 7.32
C CYS A 110 9.22 0.34 7.37
N GLY A 111 9.84 0.68 6.23
CA GLY A 111 10.86 1.73 6.15
C GLY A 111 10.27 3.11 6.45
N ASP A 112 11.07 3.98 7.08
CA ASP A 112 10.72 5.40 7.20
C ASP A 112 10.63 6.04 5.81
N HIS A 113 9.65 6.92 5.63
CA HIS A 113 9.39 7.55 4.32
C HIS A 113 10.57 8.39 3.84
N GLU A 114 11.32 9.03 4.74
CA GLU A 114 12.58 9.70 4.42
C GLU A 114 13.58 8.75 3.77
N THR A 115 13.80 7.58 4.39
CA THR A 115 14.69 6.53 3.87
C THR A 115 14.22 6.05 2.50
N LEU A 116 12.92 5.78 2.35
CA LEU A 116 12.37 5.38 1.06
C LEU A 116 12.53 6.49 0.01
N THR A 117 12.27 7.75 0.36
CA THR A 117 12.39 8.89 -0.56
C THR A 117 13.81 9.06 -1.07
N SER A 118 14.80 8.91 -0.19
CA SER A 118 16.22 9.07 -0.57
C SER A 118 16.79 7.87 -1.32
N ASN A 119 16.23 6.67 -1.16
CA ASN A 119 16.88 5.43 -1.60
C ASN A 119 16.04 4.55 -2.54
N LEU A 120 14.73 4.81 -2.74
CA LEU A 120 13.86 3.90 -3.48
C LEU A 120 14.39 3.62 -4.89
N ASP A 121 14.83 4.64 -5.63
CA ASP A 121 15.34 4.43 -6.98
C ASP A 121 16.60 3.54 -6.99
N GLY A 122 17.46 3.67 -5.97
CA GLY A 122 18.60 2.78 -5.77
C GLY A 122 18.19 1.36 -5.39
N TYR A 123 17.18 1.19 -4.53
CA TYR A 123 16.64 -0.12 -4.16
C TYR A 123 16.01 -0.83 -5.36
N LEU A 124 15.21 -0.12 -6.16
CA LEU A 124 14.59 -0.67 -7.36
C LEU A 124 15.65 -1.04 -8.40
N LYS A 125 16.64 -0.18 -8.63
CA LYS A 125 17.75 -0.50 -9.53
C LYS A 125 18.52 -1.74 -9.07
N CYS A 126 18.90 -1.80 -7.79
CA CYS A 126 19.58 -2.95 -7.21
C CYS A 126 18.77 -4.23 -7.41
N PHE A 127 17.45 -4.17 -7.16
CA PHE A 127 16.56 -5.31 -7.38
C PHE A 127 16.52 -5.72 -8.86
N VAL A 128 16.34 -4.78 -9.80
CA VAL A 128 16.26 -5.09 -11.25
C VAL A 128 17.57 -5.66 -11.78
N ASP A 129 18.70 -5.07 -11.41
CA ASP A 129 20.03 -5.55 -11.82
C ASP A 129 20.26 -6.98 -11.31
N THR A 130 20.02 -7.21 -10.02
CA THR A 130 20.19 -8.53 -9.38
C THR A 130 19.20 -9.55 -9.94
N TYR A 131 17.94 -9.15 -10.15
CA TYR A 131 16.94 -10.04 -10.72
C TYR A 131 17.38 -10.53 -12.11
N SER A 132 17.88 -9.64 -12.97
CA SER A 132 18.40 -10.01 -14.27
C SER A 132 19.69 -10.84 -14.20
N GLU A 133 20.62 -10.49 -13.31
CA GLU A 133 21.89 -11.20 -13.12
C GLU A 133 21.67 -12.66 -12.73
N PHE A 134 20.68 -12.92 -11.87
CA PHE A 134 20.36 -14.25 -11.35
C PHE A 134 19.24 -14.96 -12.13
N GLY A 135 19.00 -14.57 -13.39
CA GLY A 135 18.19 -15.33 -14.35
C GLY A 135 16.73 -14.89 -14.49
N GLY A 136 16.32 -13.82 -13.82
CA GLY A 136 15.06 -13.13 -14.09
C GLY A 136 15.09 -12.36 -15.42
N PRO A 137 13.93 -12.07 -16.03
CA PRO A 137 13.85 -11.19 -17.19
C PRO A 137 14.17 -9.74 -16.83
N SER A 138 14.62 -8.97 -17.84
CA SER A 138 14.77 -7.52 -17.72
C SER A 138 13.40 -6.87 -17.55
N VAL A 139 13.27 -5.98 -16.57
CA VAL A 139 12.05 -5.22 -16.30
C VAL A 139 12.34 -3.72 -16.28
N ASP A 140 11.34 -2.92 -16.63
CA ASP A 140 11.43 -1.46 -16.55
C ASP A 140 11.28 -1.00 -15.10
N THR A 141 12.25 -0.20 -14.64
CA THR A 141 12.26 0.31 -13.27
C THR A 141 11.13 1.33 -13.02
N GLY A 142 10.71 2.07 -14.05
CA GLY A 142 9.61 3.04 -13.97
C GLY A 142 8.25 2.37 -13.76
N GLU A 143 7.94 1.35 -14.56
CA GLU A 143 6.74 0.52 -14.40
C GLU A 143 6.74 -0.13 -13.01
N LEU A 144 7.88 -0.69 -12.57
CA LEU A 144 8.02 -1.30 -11.25
C LEU A 144 7.72 -0.30 -10.11
N LYS A 145 8.21 0.94 -10.24
CA LYS A 145 7.91 2.04 -9.31
C LYS A 145 6.43 2.42 -9.32
N ASN A 146 5.78 2.44 -10.48
CA ASN A 146 4.34 2.70 -10.58
C ASN A 146 3.53 1.60 -9.90
N GLN A 147 3.91 0.32 -10.11
CA GLN A 147 3.28 -0.81 -9.44
C GLN A 147 3.47 -0.75 -7.91
N PHE A 148 4.66 -0.34 -7.44
CA PHE A 148 4.94 -0.11 -6.03
C PHE A 148 4.02 0.96 -5.42
N VAL A 149 3.94 2.14 -6.07
CA VAL A 149 3.12 3.26 -5.60
C VAL A 149 1.64 2.91 -5.56
N ILE A 150 1.12 2.28 -6.61
CA ILE A 150 -0.30 1.86 -6.66
C ILE A 150 -0.58 0.81 -5.59
N THR A 151 0.35 -0.11 -5.33
CA THR A 151 0.22 -1.08 -4.23
C THR A 151 0.21 -0.41 -2.85
N ALA A 152 1.04 0.63 -2.65
CA ALA A 152 1.02 1.40 -1.41
C ALA A 152 -0.35 2.04 -1.17
N ILE A 153 -0.92 2.67 -2.21
CA ILE A 153 -2.26 3.28 -2.15
C ILE A 153 -3.35 2.20 -1.91
N GLU A 154 -3.21 1.01 -2.48
CA GLU A 154 -4.10 -0.13 -2.22
C GLU A 154 -4.10 -0.51 -0.73
N GLN A 155 -2.92 -0.57 -0.09
CA GLN A 155 -2.83 -0.87 1.33
C GLN A 155 -3.53 0.19 2.21
N MET A 156 -3.56 1.46 1.80
CA MET A 156 -4.30 2.51 2.52
C MET A 156 -5.79 2.19 2.64
N GLN A 157 -6.40 1.55 1.63
CA GLN A 157 -7.79 1.11 1.72
C GLN A 157 -7.98 0.10 2.86
N ALA A 158 -7.08 -0.88 2.97
CA ALA A 158 -7.09 -1.85 4.07
C ALA A 158 -6.87 -1.18 5.44
N LEU A 159 -5.97 -0.20 5.52
CA LEU A 159 -5.69 0.55 6.75
C LEU A 159 -6.86 1.43 7.19
N CYS A 160 -7.60 2.04 6.25
CA CYS A 160 -8.86 2.72 6.52
C CYS A 160 -9.89 1.76 7.16
N TYR A 161 -9.93 0.50 6.72
CA TYR A 161 -10.77 -0.52 7.35
C TYR A 161 -10.27 -0.99 8.72
N ALA A 162 -8.99 -0.79 9.03
CA ALA A 162 -8.38 -1.15 10.30
C ALA A 162 -8.57 -0.09 11.41
N VAL A 163 -9.12 1.08 11.11
CA VAL A 163 -9.31 2.16 12.12
C VAL A 163 -10.14 1.75 13.35
N PRO A 164 -11.22 0.95 13.24
CA PRO A 164 -11.89 0.40 14.43
C PRO A 164 -10.95 -0.44 15.31
N GLN A 165 -10.00 -1.18 14.71
CA GLN A 165 -8.98 -1.92 15.44
C GLN A 165 -7.95 -0.98 16.08
N ILE A 166 -7.57 0.11 15.41
CA ILE A 166 -6.76 1.19 15.99
C ILE A 166 -7.41 1.71 17.27
N PHE A 167 -8.71 2.00 17.24
CA PHE A 167 -9.44 2.45 18.44
C PHE A 167 -9.60 1.40 19.53
N ARG A 168 -9.51 0.11 19.21
CA ARG A 168 -9.44 -0.97 20.22
C ARG A 168 -8.06 -1.05 20.88
N MET A 169 -6.99 -0.68 20.17
CA MET A 169 -5.62 -0.69 20.69
C MET A 169 -5.30 0.59 21.47
N CYS A 170 -5.82 1.74 21.01
CA CYS A 170 -5.74 3.03 21.68
C CYS A 170 -7.12 3.72 21.64
N PRO A 171 -7.86 3.76 22.76
CA PRO A 171 -9.22 4.30 22.81
C PRO A 171 -9.34 5.73 22.29
N LYS A 172 -10.46 6.06 21.63
CA LYS A 172 -10.70 7.39 21.00
C LYS A 172 -10.41 8.58 21.93
N LYS A 173 -10.69 8.44 23.23
CA LYS A 173 -10.48 9.48 24.26
C LYS A 173 -9.01 9.83 24.53
N GLU A 174 -8.08 8.95 24.19
CA GLU A 174 -6.64 9.15 24.45
C GLU A 174 -6.01 10.07 23.40
N TRP A 175 -6.51 10.02 22.16
CA TRP A 175 -5.96 10.70 20.99
C TRP A 175 -5.73 12.21 21.13
N PRO A 176 -6.60 13.00 21.77
CA PRO A 176 -6.35 14.42 21.98
C PRO A 176 -5.07 14.74 22.77
N SER A 177 -4.55 13.77 23.53
CA SER A 177 -3.35 13.91 24.36
C SER A 177 -2.13 13.17 23.81
N ILE A 178 -2.24 12.55 22.63
CA ILE A 178 -1.10 11.94 21.95
C ILE A 178 -0.26 13.07 21.35
N ALA A 179 1.04 13.10 21.68
CA ALA A 179 1.93 14.15 21.18
C ALA A 179 2.50 13.81 19.80
N ASP A 180 2.95 12.57 19.61
CA ASP A 180 3.61 12.11 18.39
C ASP A 180 3.58 10.57 18.27
N ARG A 181 4.27 10.03 17.26
CA ARG A 181 4.34 8.58 16.97
C ARG A 181 5.12 7.78 18.02
N TYR A 182 5.89 8.44 18.88
CA TYR A 182 6.72 7.83 19.93
C TYR A 182 6.01 7.78 21.28
N ASP A 183 4.80 8.34 21.39
CA ASP A 183 3.97 8.24 22.60
C ASP A 183 3.92 6.79 23.10
N PRO A 184 4.10 6.53 24.42
CA PRO A 184 4.10 5.17 24.96
C PRO A 184 2.84 4.35 24.62
N ARG A 185 1.69 4.99 24.39
CA ARG A 185 0.42 4.37 23.95
C ARG A 185 0.40 4.02 22.46
N ILE A 186 1.50 4.24 21.74
CA ILE A 186 1.73 3.82 20.37
C ILE A 186 3.00 2.98 20.28
N GLY A 187 4.10 3.51 20.83
CA GLY A 187 5.45 2.97 20.64
C GLY A 187 5.75 1.69 21.42
N LYS A 188 5.05 1.44 22.54
CA LYS A 188 5.22 0.24 23.35
C LYS A 188 4.30 -0.89 22.88
N ASN A 189 4.66 -2.12 23.23
CA ASN A 189 3.81 -3.28 22.98
C ASN A 189 2.58 -3.25 23.91
N ILE A 190 1.43 -2.80 23.40
CA ILE A 190 0.21 -2.63 24.19
C ILE A 190 -0.50 -3.99 24.25
N HIS A 191 -0.46 -4.63 25.43
CA HIS A 191 -1.13 -5.91 25.67
C HIS A 191 -0.76 -7.02 24.66
N GLY A 192 0.52 -7.09 24.25
CA GLY A 192 0.99 -8.09 23.28
C GLY A 192 0.64 -7.78 21.82
N LYS A 193 0.15 -6.56 21.52
CA LYS A 193 -0.16 -6.11 20.16
C LYS A 193 0.80 -4.99 19.73
N SER A 194 1.64 -5.27 18.74
CA SER A 194 2.60 -4.32 18.14
C SER A 194 2.08 -3.60 16.89
N THR A 195 0.89 -3.97 16.39
CA THR A 195 0.39 -3.53 15.08
C THR A 195 -0.07 -2.08 15.03
N LEU A 196 -0.36 -1.44 16.17
CA LEU A 196 -0.75 -0.03 16.21
C LEU A 196 0.33 0.87 15.60
N ARG A 197 1.58 0.75 16.08
CA ARG A 197 2.71 1.52 15.55
C ARG A 197 2.86 1.32 14.05
N LEU A 198 2.76 0.08 13.58
CA LEU A 198 2.88 -0.26 12.17
C LEU A 198 1.76 0.38 11.34
N TYR A 199 0.50 0.27 11.75
CA TYR A 199 -0.61 0.88 11.02
C TYR A 199 -0.44 2.39 10.88
N LEU A 200 -0.07 3.08 11.96
CA LEU A 200 0.11 4.53 11.95
C LEU A 200 1.31 4.94 11.09
N HIS A 201 2.43 4.21 11.21
CA HIS A 201 3.62 4.41 10.40
C HIS A 201 3.30 4.31 8.92
N VAL A 202 2.65 3.21 8.52
CA VAL A 202 2.36 2.91 7.12
C VAL A 202 1.30 3.87 6.56
N MET A 203 0.26 4.20 7.34
CA MET A 203 -0.72 5.23 6.94
C MET A 203 -0.03 6.58 6.69
N ASN A 204 0.89 6.97 7.57
CA ASN A 204 1.67 8.19 7.41
C ASN A 204 2.53 8.15 6.14
N SER A 205 3.25 7.05 5.90
CA SER A 205 4.05 6.88 4.67
C SER A 205 3.19 6.95 3.41
N ILE A 206 2.03 6.29 3.36
CA ILE A 206 1.17 6.32 2.16
C ILE A 206 0.56 7.71 1.93
N ILE A 207 0.17 8.41 3.00
CA ILE A 207 -0.28 9.81 2.92
C ILE A 207 0.81 10.70 2.28
N ARG A 208 2.08 10.41 2.56
CA ARG A 208 3.23 11.11 1.96
C ARG A 208 3.55 10.64 0.55
N ILE A 209 3.39 9.36 0.23
CA ILE A 209 3.48 8.87 -1.16
C ILE A 209 2.43 9.56 -2.05
N ILE A 210 1.19 9.69 -1.58
CA ILE A 210 0.12 10.37 -2.32
C ILE A 210 0.45 11.85 -2.58
N GLN A 211 1.04 12.53 -1.60
CA GLN A 211 1.33 13.96 -1.67
C GLN A 211 2.68 14.29 -2.29
N GLU A 212 3.75 13.76 -1.71
CA GLU A 212 5.15 14.10 -2.00
C GLU A 212 5.67 13.34 -3.23
N TRP A 213 5.26 12.09 -3.43
CA TRP A 213 5.65 11.29 -4.60
C TRP A 213 4.64 11.36 -5.74
N LYS A 214 3.64 12.23 -5.63
CA LYS A 214 2.58 12.39 -6.64
C LYS A 214 1.86 11.07 -6.96
N GLY A 215 1.58 10.26 -5.93
CA GLY A 215 0.96 8.95 -6.12
C GLY A 215 -0.45 9.00 -6.71
N ALA A 216 -1.18 10.11 -6.48
CA ALA A 216 -2.49 10.30 -7.13
C ALA A 216 -2.35 10.48 -8.64
N GLU A 217 -1.30 11.16 -9.08
CA GLU A 217 -0.97 11.40 -10.48
C GLU A 217 -0.51 10.11 -11.15
N VAL A 218 0.30 9.28 -10.48
CA VAL A 218 0.66 7.92 -10.94
C VAL A 218 -0.60 7.07 -11.17
N LEU A 219 -1.54 7.10 -10.24
CA LEU A 219 -2.81 6.38 -10.38
C LEU A 219 -3.64 6.93 -11.55
N GLN A 220 -3.66 8.25 -11.76
CA GLN A 220 -4.37 8.87 -12.88
C GLN A 220 -3.77 8.46 -14.23
N SER A 221 -2.44 8.46 -14.35
CA SER A 221 -1.75 7.95 -15.55
C SER A 221 -2.10 6.49 -15.80
N PHE A 222 -2.07 5.63 -14.78
CA PHE A 222 -2.55 4.24 -14.91
C PHE A 222 -3.98 4.17 -15.46
N VAL A 223 -4.91 4.94 -14.92
CA VAL A 223 -6.31 4.93 -15.38
C VAL A 223 -6.42 5.42 -16.84
N GLN A 224 -5.72 6.48 -17.19
CA GLN A 224 -5.78 7.07 -18.54
C GLN A 224 -5.11 6.16 -19.57
N ASP A 225 -3.89 5.71 -19.28
CA ASP A 225 -3.01 5.04 -20.21
C ASP A 225 -3.34 3.55 -20.34
N PHE A 226 -3.79 2.91 -19.26
CA PHE A 226 -4.16 1.49 -19.29
C PHE A 226 -5.67 1.28 -19.37
N CYS A 227 -6.43 1.77 -18.38
CA CYS A 227 -7.86 1.52 -18.35
C CYS A 227 -8.62 2.22 -19.49
N GLY A 228 -8.14 3.39 -19.94
CA GLY A 228 -8.70 4.11 -21.09
C GLY A 228 -8.59 3.36 -22.43
N GLN A 229 -7.69 2.38 -22.52
CA GLN A 229 -7.51 1.54 -23.70
C GLN A 229 -8.39 0.27 -23.68
N ILE A 230 -9.00 -0.07 -22.54
CA ILE A 230 -9.85 -1.23 -22.40
C ILE A 230 -11.26 -0.86 -22.91
N PRO A 231 -11.81 -1.58 -23.91
CA PRO A 231 -13.19 -1.34 -24.34
C PRO A 231 -14.13 -1.48 -23.14
N PRO A 232 -15.15 -0.60 -23.00
CA PRO A 232 -16.08 -0.71 -21.89
C PRO A 232 -16.71 -2.10 -21.88
N LEU A 233 -16.36 -2.92 -20.89
CA LEU A 233 -16.93 -4.24 -20.70
C LEU A 233 -18.43 -4.11 -20.43
N ALA A 234 -19.20 -5.13 -20.85
CA ALA A 234 -20.64 -5.16 -20.65
C ALA A 234 -21.00 -4.95 -19.17
N LYS A 235 -22.03 -4.12 -18.94
CA LYS A 235 -22.43 -3.62 -17.62
C LYS A 235 -22.65 -4.76 -16.61
N GLY A 236 -21.78 -4.84 -15.61
CA GLY A 236 -22.02 -5.57 -14.36
C GLY A 236 -22.01 -4.61 -13.17
N GLU A 237 -22.86 -4.88 -12.17
CA GLU A 237 -23.09 -4.00 -11.03
C GLU A 237 -21.84 -3.87 -10.14
N SER A 238 -21.15 -2.73 -10.20
CA SER A 238 -20.08 -2.39 -9.25
C SER A 238 -20.69 -2.05 -7.88
N VAL A 239 -20.40 -2.85 -6.86
CA VAL A 239 -21.10 -2.78 -5.55
C VAL A 239 -20.59 -1.67 -4.62
N ILE A 240 -19.51 -0.95 -4.94
CA ILE A 240 -18.77 -0.24 -3.88
C ILE A 240 -19.16 1.24 -3.75
N TRP A 241 -19.56 1.93 -4.82
CA TRP A 241 -19.81 3.38 -4.76
C TRP A 241 -21.14 3.79 -5.41
N GLY A 242 -22.18 3.86 -4.58
CA GLY A 242 -23.42 4.57 -4.91
C GLY A 242 -23.16 6.07 -5.05
N GLU A 243 -23.00 6.47 -6.32
CA GLU A 243 -23.18 7.78 -6.98
C GLU A 243 -22.35 9.01 -6.53
N GLU A 244 -22.13 9.84 -7.57
CA GLU A 244 -21.37 11.09 -7.74
C GLU A 244 -19.82 11.02 -7.64
N GLY A 245 -19.18 10.41 -8.65
CA GLY A 245 -17.72 10.39 -8.91
C GLY A 245 -17.39 9.51 -10.14
N PRO A 246 -16.20 9.65 -10.79
CA PRO A 246 -15.97 9.19 -12.18
C PRO A 246 -16.09 7.66 -12.35
N PRO A 247 -16.27 7.16 -13.59
CA PRO A 247 -17.22 6.10 -13.93
C PRO A 247 -16.93 4.72 -13.32
N LYS A 248 -18.03 3.99 -13.13
CA LYS A 248 -18.14 2.69 -12.45
C LYS A 248 -17.56 1.56 -13.32
N GLY A 249 -16.38 1.06 -12.96
CA GLY A 249 -15.77 -0.19 -13.45
C GLY A 249 -16.29 -1.43 -12.70
N MET A 250 -16.42 -2.55 -13.42
CA MET A 250 -17.05 -3.79 -12.97
C MET A 250 -16.09 -4.65 -12.13
N LEU A 251 -16.64 -5.31 -11.11
CA LEU A 251 -15.94 -6.27 -10.26
C LEU A 251 -15.65 -7.56 -11.07
N TRP A 252 -14.37 -7.89 -11.30
CA TRP A 252 -13.98 -9.22 -11.77
C TRP A 252 -13.95 -10.20 -10.59
N ILE A 253 -14.80 -11.24 -10.64
CA ILE A 253 -14.71 -12.41 -9.76
C ILE A 253 -14.02 -13.50 -10.58
N PRO A 254 -12.83 -13.99 -10.19
CA PRO A 254 -12.24 -15.17 -10.82
C PRO A 254 -13.21 -16.35 -10.67
N GLY A 255 -13.70 -16.83 -11.81
CA GLY A 255 -14.39 -18.10 -11.92
C GLY A 255 -13.49 -19.23 -11.44
N LYS A 256 -14.11 -20.22 -10.81
CA LYS A 256 -13.52 -21.48 -10.38
C LYS A 256 -12.66 -22.06 -11.50
N LEU A 257 -11.39 -22.36 -11.18
CA LEU A 257 -10.59 -23.30 -11.94
C LEU A 257 -11.32 -24.66 -11.92
N GLY A 258 -11.84 -25.03 -13.07
CA GLY A 258 -12.23 -26.37 -13.48
C GLY A 258 -11.73 -26.58 -14.89
#